data_AF-X1RI59-F1
#
_entry.id   AF-X1RI59-F1
#
_cell.length_a   1.000
_cell.length_b   1.000
_cell.length_c   1.000
_cell.angle_alpha   90.00
_cell.angle_beta   90.00
_cell.angle_gamma   90.00
#
_symmetry.space_group_name_H-M   'P 1'
#
loop_
_entity.id
_entity.type
_entity.pdbx_description
1 polymer ?
#
loop_
_entity_poly.entity_id
_entity_poly.type
_entity_poly.pdbx_seq_one_letter_code
_entity_poly.pdbx_strand_id
1 'polypeptide(L)'
;MMACKEAKMGNLGTVLPRCNSQNSNSVGVHWLNNSFDYKDLEKIKAWITHFWNDCDEDGVRIDGYDRRFVWSSGVSLCFDPDPERRKKIHRGRITLIIPGKACDMLTAPDLSLLMEGCQELGGTCSRIDIFWDDYDRTVNPKDLWDVIDKDDYSIFQVASKNQTRNRTHKQNDGLVCDEVSFGRRGSKGSGAYLRVYDKKLESNDECNCVRWELELTDVKAQKVFTRLAGVCGDLECFAIICGALVG
;
A
#
# COMPACT_ATOMS: atom_id res chain seq x y z
N MET A 1 -3.95 26.54 -43.21
CA MET A 1 -4.59 26.66 -41.89
C MET A 1 -4.67 25.25 -41.31
N MET A 2 -3.64 24.83 -40.57
CA MET A 2 -3.59 23.48 -39.98
C MET A 2 -4.43 23.48 -38.71
N ALA A 3 -5.47 22.65 -38.68
CA ALA A 3 -6.24 22.39 -37.46
C ALA A 3 -5.43 21.44 -36.59
N CYS A 4 -4.91 21.94 -35.45
CA CYS A 4 -4.45 21.09 -34.36
C CYS A 4 -5.63 20.25 -33.88
N LYS A 5 -5.54 18.93 -34.06
CA LYS A 5 -6.40 17.99 -33.35
C LYS A 5 -5.98 18.02 -31.89
N GLU A 6 -6.87 18.50 -31.02
CA GLU A 6 -6.76 18.30 -29.59
C GLU A 6 -6.72 16.80 -29.31
N ALA A 7 -5.60 16.34 -28.76
CA ALA A 7 -5.51 15.03 -28.17
C ALA A 7 -6.45 15.01 -26.95
N LYS A 8 -7.45 14.13 -26.98
CA LYS A 8 -8.22 13.81 -25.78
C LYS A 8 -7.25 13.21 -24.76
N MET A 9 -6.81 14.03 -23.81
CA MET A 9 -6.18 13.54 -22.60
C MET A 9 -7.22 12.65 -21.91
N GLY A 10 -6.91 11.36 -21.79
CA GLY A 10 -7.68 10.45 -20.94
C GLY A 10 -7.71 11.03 -19.52
N ASN A 11 -8.85 10.91 -18.85
CA ASN A 11 -8.99 11.27 -17.44
C ASN A 11 -7.84 10.62 -16.65
N LEU A 12 -6.90 11.45 -16.20
CA LEU A 12 -5.91 11.05 -15.21
C LEU A 12 -6.69 10.70 -13.94
N GLY A 13 -6.47 9.49 -13.42
CA GLY A 13 -7.32 8.82 -12.44
C GLY A 13 -7.72 9.71 -11.26
N THR A 14 -8.98 9.61 -10.86
CA THR A 14 -9.50 10.32 -9.70
C THR A 14 -9.08 9.57 -8.43
N VAL A 15 -8.49 10.26 -7.45
CA VAL A 15 -8.34 9.68 -6.11
C VAL A 15 -9.72 9.64 -5.46
N LEU A 16 -10.32 8.45 -5.37
CA LEU A 16 -11.65 8.27 -4.80
C LEU A 16 -11.58 7.36 -3.56
N PRO A 17 -11.65 7.93 -2.35
CA PRO A 17 -12.06 7.20 -1.17
C PRO A 17 -13.60 7.17 -1.13
N ARG A 18 -14.18 5.97 -1.08
CA ARG A 18 -15.61 5.71 -0.78
C ARG A 18 -16.64 6.40 -1.68
N CYS A 19 -16.41 6.41 -2.98
CA CYS A 19 -17.50 6.59 -3.94
C CYS A 19 -17.86 5.22 -4.51
N ASN A 20 -19.14 4.85 -4.46
CA ASN A 20 -19.71 3.70 -5.19
C ASN A 20 -19.58 3.82 -6.73
N SER A 21 -18.67 4.65 -7.26
CA SER A 21 -18.31 4.70 -8.66
C SER A 21 -17.15 3.75 -8.93
N GLN A 22 -17.43 2.44 -8.99
CA GLN A 22 -16.57 1.44 -9.63
C GLN A 22 -16.51 1.65 -11.16
N ASN A 23 -16.51 2.91 -11.60
CA ASN A 23 -16.70 3.37 -12.97
C ASN A 23 -15.48 4.15 -13.48
N SER A 24 -14.43 4.29 -12.66
CA SER A 24 -13.20 5.01 -13.01
C SER A 24 -12.03 4.43 -12.24
N ASN A 25 -10.88 4.32 -12.91
CA ASN A 25 -9.65 3.86 -12.29
C ASN A 25 -9.27 4.74 -11.08
N SER A 26 -8.73 4.10 -10.05
CA SER A 26 -8.30 4.77 -8.82
C SER A 26 -6.86 4.40 -8.47
N VAL A 27 -6.21 5.26 -7.69
CA VAL A 27 -4.84 5.08 -7.20
C VAL A 27 -4.76 5.46 -5.74
N GLY A 28 -3.77 4.91 -5.03
CA GLY A 28 -3.54 5.29 -3.64
C GLY A 28 -2.46 4.47 -2.95
N VAL A 29 -2.39 4.62 -1.63
CA VAL A 29 -1.48 3.85 -0.75
C VAL A 29 -2.28 2.81 0.02
N HIS A 30 -1.83 1.55 0.00
CA HIS A 30 -2.49 0.41 0.67
C HIS A 30 -1.65 -0.21 1.80
N TRP A 31 -0.46 0.32 2.09
CA TRP A 31 0.29 -0.08 3.28
C TRP A 31 1.33 0.99 3.60
N LEU A 32 1.57 1.24 4.89
CA LEU A 32 2.65 2.14 5.32
C LEU A 32 3.31 1.63 6.60
N ASN A 33 4.63 1.48 6.57
CA ASN A 33 5.45 1.32 7.76
C ASN A 33 6.39 2.51 7.92
N ASN A 34 6.31 3.20 9.06
CA ASN A 34 7.17 4.31 9.43
C ASN A 34 7.84 4.07 10.78
N SER A 35 9.14 4.31 10.88
CA SER A 35 9.88 4.21 12.13
C SER A 35 10.32 5.57 12.64
N PHE A 36 10.24 5.77 13.96
CA PHE A 36 10.53 7.03 14.65
C PHE A 36 11.48 6.78 15.83
N ASP A 37 12.06 7.85 16.39
CA ASP A 37 12.80 7.73 17.65
C ASP A 37 11.84 7.49 18.81
N TYR A 38 12.22 6.62 19.75
CA TYR A 38 11.36 6.28 20.91
C TYR A 38 10.99 7.47 21.78
N LYS A 39 11.83 8.51 21.84
CA LYS A 39 11.53 9.74 22.59
C LYS A 39 10.22 10.40 22.14
N ASP A 40 9.81 10.13 20.90
CA ASP A 40 8.62 10.71 20.29
C ASP A 40 7.38 9.80 20.44
N LEU A 41 7.46 8.68 21.17
CA LEU A 41 6.38 7.67 21.29
C LEU A 41 5.01 8.29 21.59
N GLU A 42 4.89 9.09 22.65
CA GLU A 42 3.62 9.71 23.02
C GLU A 42 3.15 10.76 21.99
N LYS A 43 4.09 11.44 21.33
CA LYS A 43 3.78 12.41 20.28
C LYS A 43 3.24 11.72 19.03
N ILE A 44 3.88 10.62 18.61
CA ILE A 44 3.40 9.80 17.49
C ILE A 44 2.04 9.20 17.84
N LYS A 45 1.89 8.61 19.03
CA LYS A 45 0.60 8.07 19.50
C LYS A 45 -0.53 9.11 19.41
N ALA A 46 -0.32 10.30 19.97
CA ALA A 46 -1.31 11.38 19.92
C ALA A 46 -1.65 11.81 18.49
N TRP A 47 -0.66 11.87 17.59
CA TRP A 47 -0.88 12.15 16.18
C TRP A 47 -1.77 11.09 15.50
N ILE A 48 -1.49 9.80 15.74
CA ILE A 48 -2.26 8.70 15.15
C ILE A 48 -3.68 8.63 15.73
N THR A 49 -3.85 8.95 17.01
CA THR A 49 -5.18 9.05 17.65
C THR A 49 -6.09 10.07 16.97
N HIS A 50 -5.55 11.10 16.30
CA HIS A 50 -6.36 12.04 15.52
C HIS A 50 -7.15 11.37 14.39
N PHE A 51 -6.60 10.31 13.78
CA PHE A 51 -7.19 9.65 12.61
C PHE A 51 -8.06 8.45 12.97
N TRP A 52 -7.75 7.75 14.07
CA TRP A 52 -8.43 6.50 14.43
C TRP A 52 -8.97 6.47 15.87
N ASN A 53 -9.06 7.63 16.53
CA ASN A 53 -9.49 7.77 17.93
C ASN A 53 -8.55 7.04 18.90
N ASP A 54 -9.09 6.63 20.05
CA ASP A 54 -8.32 5.99 21.11
C ASP A 54 -7.78 4.61 20.70
N CYS A 55 -6.70 4.23 21.36
CA CYS A 55 -6.03 2.94 21.20
C CYS A 55 -5.96 2.18 22.51
N ASP A 56 -5.88 0.87 22.40
CA ASP A 56 -5.51 -0.01 23.50
C ASP A 56 -4.01 -0.29 23.49
N GLU A 57 -3.45 -0.70 24.63
CA GLU A 57 -2.09 -1.25 24.71
C GLU A 57 -2.19 -2.77 24.91
N ASP A 58 -1.44 -3.54 24.13
CA ASP A 58 -1.31 -4.97 24.34
C ASP A 58 0.16 -5.46 24.32
N GLY A 59 0.36 -6.69 24.82
CA GLY A 59 1.67 -7.37 24.85
C GLY A 59 1.90 -8.31 23.68
N VAL A 60 1.18 -8.13 22.56
CA VAL A 60 1.33 -8.99 21.38
C VAL A 60 2.63 -8.63 20.67
N ARG A 61 3.51 -9.61 20.52
CA ARG A 61 4.79 -9.42 19.82
C ARG A 61 4.58 -9.38 18.31
N ILE A 62 4.97 -8.27 17.70
CA ILE A 62 4.95 -8.04 16.25
C ILE A 62 6.30 -7.46 15.84
N ASP A 63 6.85 -7.94 14.73
CA ASP A 63 8.12 -7.47 14.16
C ASP A 63 9.28 -7.42 15.18
N GLY A 64 9.26 -8.33 16.16
CA GLY A 64 10.27 -8.41 17.20
C GLY A 64 10.19 -7.34 18.29
N TYR A 65 9.11 -6.54 18.34
CA TYR A 65 8.77 -5.67 19.46
C TYR A 65 8.00 -6.42 20.54
N ASP A 66 8.15 -5.98 21.79
CA ASP A 66 7.51 -6.60 22.96
C ASP A 66 6.12 -6.04 23.25
N ARG A 67 5.81 -4.80 22.84
CA ARG A 67 4.53 -4.14 23.07
C ARG A 67 4.06 -3.33 21.87
N ARG A 68 2.78 -2.98 21.86
CA ARG A 68 2.22 -2.02 20.90
C ARG A 68 1.02 -1.28 21.46
N PHE A 69 0.80 -0.07 20.94
CA PHE A 69 -0.52 0.51 20.90
C PHE A 69 -1.24 0.02 19.65
N VAL A 70 -2.52 -0.37 19.76
CA VAL A 70 -3.33 -0.89 18.67
C VAL A 70 -4.66 -0.14 18.61
N TRP A 71 -5.02 0.28 17.39
CA TRP A 71 -6.30 0.92 17.11
C TRP A 71 -7.28 -0.12 16.55
N SER A 72 -8.58 0.17 16.67
CA SER A 72 -9.65 -0.69 16.13
C SER A 72 -9.56 -0.93 14.62
N SER A 73 -8.89 -0.03 13.88
CA SER A 73 -8.58 -0.14 12.45
C SER A 73 -7.47 -1.15 12.13
N GLY A 74 -6.78 -1.68 13.15
CA GLY A 74 -5.61 -2.56 13.01
C GLY A 74 -4.28 -1.83 12.90
N VAL A 75 -4.28 -0.48 12.88
CA VAL A 75 -3.05 0.32 13.00
C VAL A 75 -2.34 -0.06 14.29
N SER A 76 -1.02 -0.22 14.22
CA SER A 76 -0.20 -0.61 15.35
C SER A 76 1.02 0.30 15.49
N LEU A 77 1.30 0.78 16.69
CA LEU A 77 2.55 1.47 17.03
C LEU A 77 3.36 0.58 17.97
N CYS A 78 4.33 -0.13 17.42
CA CYS A 78 5.16 -1.13 18.09
C CYS A 78 6.36 -0.50 18.79
N PHE A 79 6.63 -0.91 20.03
CA PHE A 79 7.73 -0.40 20.84
C PHE A 79 8.26 -1.44 21.85
N ASP A 80 9.49 -1.23 22.31
CA ASP A 80 10.10 -2.00 23.39
C ASP A 80 10.21 -1.10 24.63
N PRO A 81 9.57 -1.45 25.76
CA PRO A 81 9.67 -0.65 26.99
C PRO A 81 11.08 -0.73 27.60
N ASP A 82 11.74 -1.90 27.52
CA ASP A 82 13.10 -2.11 27.99
C ASP A 82 14.12 -1.31 27.12
N PRO A 83 14.83 -0.31 27.69
CA PRO A 83 15.80 0.49 26.96
C PRO A 83 16.95 -0.32 26.35
N GLU A 84 17.43 -1.36 27.04
CA GLU A 84 18.58 -2.14 26.60
C GLU A 84 18.22 -2.97 25.37
N ARG A 85 17.09 -3.67 25.45
CA ARG A 85 16.54 -4.41 24.32
C ARG A 85 16.22 -3.49 23.14
N ARG A 86 15.56 -2.37 23.41
CA ARG A 86 15.19 -1.38 22.38
C ARG A 86 16.42 -0.86 21.63
N LYS A 87 17.51 -0.55 22.35
CA LYS A 87 18.77 -0.08 21.75
C LYS A 87 19.45 -1.20 20.94
N LYS A 88 19.46 -2.42 21.47
CA LYS A 88 20.14 -3.57 20.86
C LYS A 88 19.45 -4.06 19.58
N ILE A 89 18.12 -4.17 19.59
CA ILE A 89 17.35 -4.82 18.52
C ILE A 89 16.83 -3.78 17.52
N HIS A 90 16.24 -2.69 18.04
CA HIS A 90 15.55 -1.69 17.21
C HIS A 90 16.29 -0.36 17.12
N ARG A 91 17.53 -0.29 17.60
CA ARG A 91 18.38 0.92 17.56
C ARG A 91 17.72 2.16 18.17
N GLY A 92 16.89 1.98 19.20
CA GLY A 92 16.19 3.09 19.85
C GLY A 92 14.89 3.52 19.15
N ARG A 93 14.43 2.78 18.14
CA ARG A 93 13.27 3.14 17.31
C ARG A 93 11.96 2.48 17.76
N ILE A 94 10.86 3.10 17.37
CA ILE A 94 9.49 2.56 17.38
C ILE A 94 9.00 2.45 15.94
N THR A 95 8.00 1.61 15.68
CA THR A 95 7.49 1.40 14.32
C THR A 95 5.97 1.49 14.29
N LEU A 96 5.46 2.40 13.47
CA LEU A 96 4.08 2.52 13.07
C LEU A 96 3.81 1.62 11.86
N ILE A 97 2.76 0.81 11.93
CA ILE A 97 2.29 -0.09 10.88
C ILE A 97 0.84 0.27 10.59
N ILE A 98 0.57 0.65 9.34
CA ILE A 98 -0.75 1.04 8.84
C ILE A 98 -1.13 0.04 7.74
N PRO A 99 -2.02 -0.92 8.02
CA PRO A 99 -2.45 -1.90 7.05
C PRO A 99 -3.44 -1.29 6.04
N GLY A 100 -3.61 -1.93 4.88
CA GLY A 100 -4.46 -1.40 3.81
C GLY A 100 -5.90 -1.13 4.19
N LYS A 101 -6.51 -1.98 5.03
CA LYS A 101 -7.85 -1.72 5.56
C LYS A 101 -7.93 -0.41 6.34
N ALA A 102 -6.88 -0.01 7.05
CA ALA A 102 -6.83 1.26 7.75
C ALA A 102 -6.61 2.43 6.79
N CYS A 103 -5.80 2.25 5.74
CA CYS A 103 -5.68 3.23 4.66
C CYS A 103 -7.04 3.46 3.96
N ASP A 104 -7.79 2.40 3.67
CA ASP A 104 -9.11 2.43 3.04
C ASP A 104 -10.19 3.14 3.89
N MET A 105 -9.92 3.35 5.19
CA MET A 105 -10.79 4.12 6.08
C MET A 105 -10.59 5.64 5.97
N LEU A 106 -9.44 6.09 5.45
CA LEU A 106 -9.10 7.50 5.34
C LEU A 106 -9.58 8.08 4.01
N THR A 107 -9.91 9.37 4.03
CA THR A 107 -10.01 10.11 2.77
C THR A 107 -8.62 10.39 2.20
N ALA A 108 -8.53 10.75 0.92
CA ALA A 108 -7.26 11.11 0.29
C ALA A 108 -6.61 12.34 0.96
N PRO A 109 -7.35 13.41 1.30
CA PRO A 109 -6.83 14.47 2.16
C PRO A 109 -6.27 13.97 3.48
N ASP A 110 -7.00 13.09 4.19
CA ASP A 110 -6.56 12.60 5.51
C ASP A 110 -5.29 11.73 5.40
N LEU A 111 -5.20 10.91 4.35
CA LEU A 111 -4.01 10.11 4.08
C LEU A 111 -2.80 10.98 3.73
N SER A 112 -2.99 12.03 2.92
CA SER A 112 -1.94 13.02 2.62
C SER A 112 -1.47 13.70 3.91
N LEU A 113 -2.41 14.20 4.71
CA LEU A 113 -2.11 14.88 5.98
C LEU A 113 -1.37 13.95 6.95
N LEU A 114 -1.81 12.69 7.07
CA LEU A 114 -1.15 11.68 7.89
C LEU A 114 0.32 11.47 7.46
N MET A 115 0.55 11.33 6.15
CA MET A 115 1.89 11.11 5.59
C MET A 115 2.79 12.34 5.78
N GLU A 116 2.26 13.54 5.56
CA GLU A 116 2.93 14.82 5.84
C GLU A 116 3.36 14.89 7.32
N GLY A 117 2.43 14.64 8.25
CA GLY A 117 2.74 14.62 9.68
C GLY A 117 3.77 13.57 10.04
N CYS A 118 3.70 12.36 9.46
CA CYS A 118 4.73 11.34 9.67
C CYS A 118 6.12 11.84 9.20
N GLN A 119 6.20 12.56 8.08
CA GLN A 119 7.45 13.13 7.60
C GLN A 119 7.97 14.24 8.51
N GLU A 120 7.11 15.17 8.92
CA GLU A 120 7.47 16.28 9.82
C GLU A 120 7.96 15.81 11.19
N LEU A 121 7.41 14.67 11.65
CA LEU A 121 7.81 14.01 12.90
C LEU A 121 9.10 13.19 12.77
N GLY A 122 9.79 13.24 11.63
CA GLY A 122 11.06 12.54 11.40
C GLY A 122 10.89 11.06 11.08
N GLY A 123 9.73 10.65 10.58
CA GLY A 123 9.43 9.29 10.19
C GLY A 123 10.35 8.79 9.08
N THR A 124 10.84 7.57 9.24
CA THR A 124 11.59 6.84 8.21
C THR A 124 10.72 5.69 7.69
N CYS A 125 10.31 5.77 6.42
CA CYS A 125 9.44 4.79 5.80
C CYS A 125 10.24 3.56 5.35
N SER A 126 9.92 2.40 5.92
CA SER A 126 10.55 1.11 5.62
C SER A 126 9.73 0.25 4.67
N ARG A 127 8.43 0.52 4.54
CA ARG A 127 7.54 -0.10 3.55
C ARG A 127 6.43 0.85 3.15
N ILE A 128 6.13 0.89 1.86
CA ILE A 128 4.93 1.52 1.31
C ILE A 128 4.39 0.65 0.17
N ASP A 129 3.09 0.40 0.17
CA ASP A 129 2.43 -0.31 -0.93
C ASP A 129 1.55 0.71 -1.66
N ILE A 130 1.73 0.85 -2.97
CA ILE A 130 0.92 1.72 -3.84
C ILE A 130 0.06 0.86 -4.72
N PHE A 131 -1.18 1.26 -4.96
CA PHE A 131 -2.08 0.55 -5.86
C PHE A 131 -2.57 1.41 -7.02
N TRP A 132 -2.90 0.74 -8.11
CA TRP A 132 -3.76 1.19 -9.20
C TRP A 132 -4.87 0.17 -9.40
N ASP A 133 -6.12 0.61 -9.25
CA ASP A 133 -7.31 -0.21 -9.48
C ASP A 133 -7.82 0.04 -10.90
N ASP A 134 -7.78 -1.01 -11.70
CA ASP A 134 -8.34 -1.06 -13.05
C ASP A 134 -9.77 -1.58 -12.98
N TYR A 135 -10.74 -0.67 -12.92
CA TYR A 135 -12.17 -1.00 -12.90
C TYR A 135 -12.71 -1.38 -14.27
N ASP A 136 -12.05 -0.91 -15.34
CA ASP A 136 -12.33 -1.34 -16.71
C ASP A 136 -11.85 -2.77 -16.98
N ARG A 137 -11.00 -3.31 -16.08
CA ARG A 137 -10.41 -4.64 -16.15
C ARG A 137 -9.73 -4.88 -17.50
N THR A 138 -9.04 -3.85 -17.98
CA THR A 138 -8.32 -3.80 -19.26
C THR A 138 -7.27 -4.90 -19.38
N VAL A 139 -6.61 -5.25 -18.26
CA VAL A 139 -5.66 -6.35 -18.18
C VAL A 139 -5.99 -7.22 -16.97
N ASN A 140 -6.37 -8.47 -17.21
CA ASN A 140 -6.62 -9.45 -16.14
C ASN A 140 -5.33 -10.25 -15.83
N PRO A 141 -5.22 -10.87 -14.63
CA PRO A 141 -4.05 -11.67 -14.28
C PRO A 141 -3.73 -12.78 -15.30
N LYS A 142 -4.77 -13.38 -15.89
CA LYS A 142 -4.62 -14.40 -16.94
C LYS A 142 -3.99 -13.87 -18.23
N ASP A 143 -4.24 -12.61 -18.59
CA ASP A 143 -3.64 -11.99 -19.79
C ASP A 143 -2.11 -11.83 -19.62
N LEU A 144 -1.65 -11.71 -18.37
CA LEU A 144 -0.23 -11.63 -18.02
C LEU A 144 0.46 -13.00 -18.01
N TRP A 145 -0.26 -14.11 -18.19
CA TRP A 145 0.37 -15.44 -18.21
C TRP A 145 1.28 -15.63 -19.41
N ASP A 146 0.86 -15.14 -20.58
CA ASP A 146 1.66 -15.19 -21.81
C ASP A 146 2.91 -14.31 -21.68
N VAL A 147 2.79 -13.16 -21.03
CA VAL A 147 3.90 -12.25 -20.72
C VAL A 147 4.94 -12.97 -19.87
N ILE A 148 4.50 -13.69 -18.84
CA ILE A 148 5.39 -14.47 -17.97
C ILE A 148 6.02 -15.64 -18.72
N ASP A 149 5.25 -16.42 -19.50
CA ASP A 149 5.78 -17.61 -20.20
C ASP A 149 6.80 -17.24 -21.29
N LYS A 150 6.71 -16.03 -21.85
CA LYS A 150 7.64 -15.51 -22.85
C LYS A 150 8.79 -14.71 -22.25
N ASP A 151 8.83 -14.56 -20.92
CA ASP A 151 9.72 -13.63 -20.22
C ASP A 151 9.70 -12.20 -20.80
N ASP A 152 8.52 -11.73 -21.22
CA ASP A 152 8.31 -10.42 -21.86
C ASP A 152 8.05 -9.30 -20.84
N TYR A 153 8.91 -9.23 -19.83
CA TYR A 153 8.86 -8.20 -18.80
C TYR A 153 10.26 -7.70 -18.48
N SER A 154 10.34 -6.44 -18.06
CA SER A 154 11.58 -5.82 -17.63
C SER A 154 11.50 -5.42 -16.15
N ILE A 155 12.61 -4.94 -15.57
CA ILE A 155 12.74 -4.50 -14.17
C ILE A 155 12.78 -5.64 -13.13
N PHE A 156 11.94 -6.67 -13.28
CA PHE A 156 11.92 -7.83 -12.40
C PHE A 156 12.69 -9.01 -13.01
N GLN A 157 13.31 -9.82 -12.15
CA GLN A 157 14.09 -11.01 -12.57
C GLN A 157 13.29 -12.32 -12.46
N VAL A 158 12.14 -12.28 -11.79
CA VAL A 158 11.30 -13.44 -11.55
C VAL A 158 9.85 -13.02 -11.57
N ALA A 159 8.99 -13.91 -12.04
CA ALA A 159 7.55 -13.79 -11.96
C ALA A 159 6.91 -15.12 -11.56
N SER A 160 5.72 -15.04 -10.98
CA SER A 160 4.95 -16.20 -10.50
C SER A 160 3.49 -16.07 -10.90
N LYS A 161 2.87 -17.23 -11.20
CA LYS A 161 1.44 -17.36 -11.43
C LYS A 161 0.81 -18.04 -10.22
N ASN A 162 -0.12 -17.38 -9.56
CA ASN A 162 -0.77 -17.85 -8.35
C ASN A 162 -2.28 -17.98 -8.61
N GLN A 163 -2.75 -19.22 -8.78
CA GLN A 163 -4.18 -19.49 -8.94
C GLN A 163 -4.63 -20.54 -7.93
N THR A 164 -5.66 -20.22 -7.15
CA THR A 164 -6.24 -21.15 -6.16
C THR A 164 -7.71 -21.36 -6.43
N ARG A 165 -8.13 -22.63 -6.40
CA ARG A 165 -9.52 -23.04 -6.53
C ARG A 165 -9.99 -23.80 -5.29
N ASN A 166 -11.12 -23.38 -4.75
CA ASN A 166 -11.85 -24.08 -3.71
C ASN A 166 -12.98 -24.91 -4.32
N ARG A 167 -12.81 -26.24 -4.34
CA ARG A 167 -13.78 -27.19 -4.90
C ARG A 167 -15.13 -27.24 -4.17
N THR A 168 -15.24 -26.66 -2.97
CA THR A 168 -16.51 -26.58 -2.25
C THR A 168 -17.34 -25.35 -2.64
N HIS A 169 -16.73 -24.34 -3.26
CA HIS A 169 -17.43 -23.20 -3.83
C HIS A 169 -17.93 -23.53 -5.24
N LYS A 170 -19.26 -23.44 -5.45
CA LYS A 170 -19.88 -23.66 -6.77
C LYS A 170 -19.88 -22.41 -7.66
N GLN A 171 -19.61 -21.23 -7.11
CA GLN A 171 -19.52 -19.98 -7.86
C GLN A 171 -18.12 -19.83 -8.50
N ASN A 172 -18.03 -19.17 -9.66
CA ASN A 172 -16.79 -18.92 -10.41
C ASN A 172 -15.90 -20.16 -10.65
N ASP A 173 -16.50 -21.34 -10.88
CA ASP A 173 -15.75 -22.62 -11.04
C ASP A 173 -14.82 -22.92 -9.84
N GLY A 174 -15.21 -22.43 -8.66
CA GLY A 174 -14.45 -22.54 -7.42
C GLY A 174 -13.23 -21.64 -7.34
N LEU A 175 -13.00 -20.71 -8.28
CA LEU A 175 -11.85 -19.81 -8.25
C LEU A 175 -11.93 -18.83 -7.06
N VAL A 176 -10.91 -18.82 -6.20
CA VAL A 176 -10.83 -17.98 -4.99
C VAL A 176 -9.60 -17.07 -4.95
N CYS A 177 -8.63 -17.30 -5.83
CA CYS A 177 -7.47 -16.44 -6.00
C CYS A 177 -7.01 -16.53 -7.45
N ASP A 178 -6.81 -15.38 -8.08
CA ASP A 178 -6.19 -15.23 -9.38
C ASP A 178 -5.23 -14.04 -9.31
N GLU A 179 -3.93 -14.34 -9.23
CA GLU A 179 -2.86 -13.37 -9.04
C GLU A 179 -1.67 -13.74 -9.92
N VAL A 180 -1.00 -12.73 -10.45
CA VAL A 180 0.39 -12.84 -10.88
C VAL A 180 1.25 -11.91 -10.05
N SER A 181 2.50 -12.29 -9.83
CA SER A 181 3.45 -11.44 -9.12
C SER A 181 4.80 -11.37 -9.79
N PHE A 182 5.47 -10.24 -9.61
CA PHE A 182 6.80 -9.95 -10.14
C PHE A 182 7.74 -9.53 -9.03
N GLY A 183 8.94 -10.11 -9.01
CA GLY A 183 9.94 -9.94 -7.97
C GLY A 183 9.77 -10.90 -6.78
N ARG A 184 10.50 -10.62 -5.70
CA ARG A 184 10.44 -11.40 -4.45
C ARG A 184 10.26 -10.45 -3.28
N ARG A 185 9.56 -10.91 -2.25
CA ARG A 185 9.41 -10.20 -0.97
C ARG A 185 10.59 -10.45 -0.03
N GLY A 186 10.75 -9.54 0.94
CA GLY A 186 11.69 -9.68 2.05
C GLY A 186 13.16 -9.59 1.63
N SER A 187 14.05 -10.18 2.44
CA SER A 187 15.51 -10.04 2.31
C SER A 187 16.11 -10.61 1.03
N LYS A 188 15.36 -11.42 0.28
CA LYS A 188 15.76 -11.96 -1.03
C LYS A 188 15.18 -11.15 -2.22
N GLY A 189 14.47 -10.06 -1.92
CA GLY A 189 13.86 -9.16 -2.89
C GLY A 189 14.77 -8.01 -3.30
N SER A 190 14.39 -7.31 -4.36
CA SER A 190 15.06 -6.08 -4.82
C SER A 190 14.56 -4.81 -4.09
N GLY A 191 13.75 -5.00 -3.04
CA GLY A 191 12.96 -3.94 -2.40
C GLY A 191 11.79 -3.43 -3.23
N ALA A 192 11.39 -4.16 -4.28
CA ALA A 192 10.17 -3.93 -5.05
C ALA A 192 9.50 -5.27 -5.36
N TYR A 193 8.18 -5.34 -5.19
CA TYR A 193 7.36 -6.52 -5.45
C TYR A 193 6.00 -6.08 -5.98
N LEU A 194 5.68 -6.48 -7.21
CA LEU A 194 4.41 -6.13 -7.86
C LEU A 194 3.46 -7.33 -7.79
N ARG A 195 2.21 -7.08 -7.45
CA ARG A 195 1.10 -8.03 -7.56
C ARG A 195 0.04 -7.48 -8.49
N VAL A 196 -0.48 -8.33 -9.37
CA VAL A 196 -1.65 -8.03 -10.19
C VAL A 196 -2.68 -9.11 -9.94
N TYR A 197 -3.83 -8.76 -9.39
CA TYR A 197 -4.80 -9.73 -8.92
C TYR A 197 -6.24 -9.27 -9.10
N ASP A 198 -7.16 -10.24 -9.20
CA ASP A 198 -8.59 -9.96 -9.19
C ASP A 198 -9.03 -9.55 -7.78
N LYS A 199 -9.22 -8.25 -7.57
CA LYS A 199 -9.59 -7.69 -6.26
C LYS A 199 -10.97 -8.15 -5.84
N LYS A 200 -11.85 -8.48 -6.79
CA LYS A 200 -13.18 -9.01 -6.51
C LYS A 200 -13.10 -10.32 -5.76
N LEU A 201 -12.20 -11.20 -6.19
CA LEU A 201 -11.99 -12.49 -5.52
C LEU A 201 -11.36 -12.29 -4.14
N GLU A 202 -10.35 -11.42 -4.06
CA GLU A 202 -9.64 -11.17 -2.80
C GLU A 202 -10.53 -10.49 -1.74
N SER A 203 -11.38 -9.56 -2.15
CA SER A 203 -12.24 -8.79 -1.27
C SER A 203 -13.61 -9.43 -1.04
N ASN A 204 -13.84 -10.67 -1.48
CA ASN A 204 -15.16 -11.33 -1.44
C ASN A 204 -16.29 -10.44 -2.01
N ASP A 205 -16.12 -10.02 -3.26
CA ASP A 205 -17.06 -9.21 -4.05
C ASP A 205 -17.23 -7.74 -3.62
N GLU A 206 -16.53 -7.25 -2.60
CA GLU A 206 -16.61 -5.84 -2.18
C GLU A 206 -16.08 -4.83 -3.23
N CYS A 207 -15.08 -5.21 -4.02
CA CYS A 207 -14.42 -4.33 -4.98
C CYS A 207 -14.18 -5.04 -6.32
N ASN A 208 -14.91 -4.65 -7.36
CA ASN A 208 -14.80 -5.29 -8.67
C ASN A 208 -13.79 -4.58 -9.58
N CYS A 209 -12.51 -4.77 -9.33
CA CYS A 209 -11.41 -4.30 -10.19
C CYS A 209 -10.31 -5.36 -10.32
N VAL A 210 -9.40 -5.15 -11.26
CA VAL A 210 -8.07 -5.77 -11.19
C VAL A 210 -7.15 -4.78 -10.48
N ARG A 211 -6.55 -5.20 -9.38
CA ARG A 211 -5.62 -4.36 -8.63
C ARG A 211 -4.19 -4.67 -9.02
N TRP A 212 -3.48 -3.62 -9.40
CA TRP A 212 -2.03 -3.61 -9.52
C TRP A 212 -1.47 -2.98 -8.26
N GLU A 213 -0.63 -3.69 -7.53
CA GLU A 213 -0.12 -3.25 -6.24
C GLU A 213 1.39 -3.44 -6.15
N LEU A 214 2.11 -2.34 -5.99
CA LEU A 214 3.55 -2.29 -5.88
C LEU A 214 3.96 -2.08 -4.42
N GLU A 215 4.46 -3.14 -3.78
CA GLU A 215 5.14 -3.09 -2.48
C GLU A 215 6.58 -2.61 -2.70
N LEU A 216 6.96 -1.53 -2.02
CA LEU A 216 8.32 -0.99 -1.98
C LEU A 216 8.86 -1.06 -0.56
N THR A 217 10.14 -1.39 -0.39
CA THR A 217 10.80 -1.44 0.92
C THR A 217 12.08 -0.59 0.98
N ASP A 218 12.52 -0.30 2.20
CA ASP A 218 13.78 0.38 2.54
C ASP A 218 13.96 1.71 1.77
N VAL A 219 15.08 1.86 1.06
CA VAL A 219 15.44 3.08 0.34
C VAL A 219 14.41 3.45 -0.74
N LYS A 220 13.76 2.45 -1.36
CA LYS A 220 12.73 2.71 -2.36
C LYS A 220 11.45 3.23 -1.70
N ALA A 221 11.05 2.61 -0.59
CA ALA A 221 9.91 3.07 0.20
C ALA A 221 10.10 4.50 0.68
N GLN A 222 11.25 4.80 1.28
CA GLN A 222 11.57 6.15 1.76
C GLN A 222 11.51 7.20 0.64
N LYS A 223 12.09 6.91 -0.53
CA LYS A 223 12.09 7.85 -1.66
C LYS A 223 10.68 8.18 -2.13
N VAL A 224 9.82 7.18 -2.23
CA VAL A 224 8.43 7.35 -2.66
C VAL A 224 7.61 8.05 -1.57
N PHE A 225 7.74 7.61 -0.32
CA PHE A 225 7.10 8.25 0.82
C PHE A 225 7.44 9.74 0.89
N THR A 226 8.71 10.13 0.76
CA THR A 226 9.10 11.55 0.80
C THR A 226 8.50 12.38 -0.33
N ARG A 227 8.30 11.79 -1.51
CA ARG A 227 7.62 12.48 -2.61
C ARG A 227 6.14 12.65 -2.34
N LEU A 228 5.46 11.59 -1.92
CA LEU A 228 4.02 11.60 -1.64
C LEU A 228 3.68 12.48 -0.43
N ALA A 229 4.44 12.37 0.67
CA ALA A 229 4.31 13.24 1.84
C ALA A 229 4.76 14.70 1.55
N GLY A 230 5.42 14.95 0.43
CA GLY A 230 5.89 16.27 0.02
C GLY A 230 4.97 17.01 -0.94
N VAL A 231 3.80 16.46 -1.28
CA VAL A 231 2.84 17.11 -2.20
C VAL A 231 2.01 18.19 -1.52
N CYS A 232 2.07 18.32 -0.19
CA CYS A 232 1.43 19.38 0.59
C CYS A 232 -0.08 19.53 0.29
N GLY A 233 -0.81 18.40 0.33
CA GLY A 233 -2.24 18.34 0.05
C GLY A 233 -2.65 18.43 -1.41
N ASP A 234 -1.71 18.53 -2.36
CA ASP A 234 -2.01 18.45 -3.80
C ASP A 234 -2.37 17.00 -4.20
N LEU A 235 -3.67 16.71 -4.20
CA LEU A 235 -4.21 15.39 -4.51
C LEU A 235 -4.01 14.99 -5.98
N GLU A 236 -3.91 15.94 -6.91
CA GLU A 236 -3.66 15.64 -8.32
C GLU A 236 -2.21 15.17 -8.49
N CYS A 237 -1.26 15.90 -7.89
CA CYS A 237 0.14 15.49 -7.85
C CYS A 237 0.30 14.12 -7.15
N PHE A 238 -0.41 13.91 -6.03
CA PHE A 238 -0.45 12.62 -5.34
C PHE A 238 -0.89 11.48 -6.27
N ALA A 239 -2.00 11.69 -7.00
CA ALA A 239 -2.55 10.72 -7.94
C ALA A 239 -1.57 10.41 -9.07
N ILE A 240 -0.97 11.44 -9.66
CA ILE A 240 -0.01 11.31 -10.77
C ILE A 240 1.20 10.49 -10.32
N ILE A 241 1.74 10.75 -9.13
CA ILE A 241 2.89 9.99 -8.59
C ILE A 241 2.49 8.52 -8.37
N CYS A 242 1.36 8.25 -7.74
CA CYS A 242 0.89 6.88 -7.51
C CYS A 242 0.67 6.13 -8.83
N GLY A 243 0.00 6.76 -9.80
CA GLY A 243 -0.25 6.19 -11.11
C GLY A 243 1.03 5.87 -11.86
N ALA A 244 1.98 6.82 -11.95
CA ALA A 244 3.23 6.66 -12.67
C ALA A 244 4.21 5.64 -12.06
N LEU A 245 3.98 5.22 -10.81
CA LEU A 245 4.80 4.18 -10.16
C LEU A 245 4.32 2.77 -10.48
N VAL A 246 3.04 2.61 -10.83
CA VAL A 246 2.41 1.30 -11.04
C VAL A 246 2.05 1.05 -12.51
N GLY A 247 1.53 2.07 -13.21
CA GLY A 247 1.07 2.01 -14.60
C GLY A 247 2.00 2.66 -15.61
#